data_AF-A0A5E4LI74-F1
#
_entry.id   AF-A0A5E4LI74-F1
#
_cell.length_a   1.000
_cell.length_b   1.000
_cell.length_c   1.000
_cell.angle_alpha   90.00
_cell.angle_beta   90.00
_cell.angle_gamma   90.00
#
_symmetry.space_group_name_H-M   'P 1'
#
loop_
_entity.id
_entity.type
_entity.pdbx_description
1 polymer ?
#
loop_
_entity_poly.entity_id
_entity_poly.type
_entity_poly.pdbx_seq_one_letter_code
_entity_poly.pdbx_strand_id
1 'polypeptide(L)'
;MADQNEEEVKEEEIDEEMEKEEPEEKGEHKIASRGIPSKDSLYLPPYNSPELRNFQDGNENITRNIWSIEEVVNFIFPKRYQLKYNEIALSFMKLALERGTLSGDEIGSFVSSNGISKATFYNRVLPRLKRVGVLKVERQTIIALESKRKFRPMTISLSKTFGNYLTKIGDSWLAIVDDARSKKDVEKRMEKK
;
A
#
# COMPACT_ATOMS: atom_id res chain seq x y z
N MET A 1 -56.67 32.48 49.89
CA MET A 1 -57.00 31.27 50.67
C MET A 1 -56.43 30.13 49.86
N ALA A 2 -55.25 29.62 50.22
CA ALA A 2 -55.07 28.55 51.22
C ALA A 2 -55.77 27.27 50.69
N ASP A 3 -55.18 26.10 50.61
CA ASP A 3 -54.00 25.53 51.24
C ASP A 3 -53.83 24.10 50.66
N GLN A 4 -52.69 23.48 50.91
CA GLN A 4 -52.47 22.01 51.05
C GLN A 4 -52.55 21.13 49.77
N ASN A 5 -51.45 20.52 49.31
CA ASN A 5 -50.78 19.30 49.83
C ASN A 5 -51.73 18.12 50.04
N GLU A 6 -51.62 17.10 49.18
CA GLU A 6 -51.74 15.69 49.57
C GLU A 6 -50.93 14.84 48.58
N GLU A 7 -49.82 14.33 49.09
CA GLU A 7 -49.04 13.22 48.55
C GLU A 7 -49.83 11.93 48.74
N GLU A 8 -49.85 11.06 47.72
CA GLU A 8 -49.84 9.62 47.99
C GLU A 8 -49.05 8.90 46.89
N VAL A 9 -47.86 8.46 47.29
CA VAL A 9 -46.92 7.59 46.57
C VAL A 9 -47.17 6.17 47.09
N LYS A 10 -47.41 5.21 46.19
CA LYS A 10 -47.16 3.77 46.38
C LYS A 10 -46.74 3.17 45.03
N GLU A 11 -45.45 2.87 44.88
CA GLU A 11 -44.86 1.51 44.95
C GLU A 11 -45.09 0.77 43.62
N GLU A 12 -44.10 0.81 42.73
CA GLU A 12 -43.01 -0.18 42.58
C GLU A 12 -43.37 -1.25 41.55
N GLU A 13 -43.03 -1.00 40.28
CA GLU A 13 -42.65 -2.07 39.36
C GLU A 13 -41.32 -1.67 38.72
N ILE A 14 -40.27 -2.28 39.29
CA ILE A 14 -38.92 -2.36 38.77
C ILE A 14 -38.95 -3.46 37.72
N ASP A 15 -38.81 -3.11 36.45
CA ASP A 15 -38.35 -4.06 35.42
C ASP A 15 -37.08 -3.48 34.78
N GLU A 16 -35.97 -4.00 35.31
CA GLU A 16 -34.63 -3.92 34.76
C GLU A 16 -34.57 -4.70 33.44
N GLU A 17 -34.44 -4.03 32.28
CA GLU A 17 -33.86 -4.67 31.10
C GLU A 17 -32.95 -3.71 30.30
N MET A 18 -31.66 -3.74 30.69
CA MET A 18 -30.48 -3.69 29.83
C MET A 18 -30.46 -2.65 28.70
N GLU A 19 -30.08 -1.42 29.03
CA GLU A 19 -29.34 -0.57 28.10
C GLU A 19 -28.03 -1.27 27.71
N LYS A 20 -27.94 -1.70 26.46
CA LYS A 20 -26.68 -2.12 25.85
C LYS A 20 -25.81 -0.88 25.68
N GLU A 21 -24.94 -0.64 26.65
CA GLU A 21 -23.79 0.24 26.49
C GLU A 21 -22.94 -0.26 25.30
N GLU A 22 -23.00 0.49 24.19
CA GLU A 22 -22.04 0.37 23.11
C GLU A 22 -20.66 0.72 23.68
N PRO A 23 -19.60 -0.10 23.46
CA PRO A 23 -18.29 0.23 23.99
C PRO A 23 -17.76 1.48 23.28
N GLU A 24 -17.68 2.57 24.03
CA GLU A 24 -17.07 3.83 23.64
C GLU A 24 -15.73 3.58 22.93
N GLU A 25 -15.65 4.03 21.68
CA GLU A 25 -14.41 4.05 20.90
C GLU A 25 -13.37 4.88 21.66
N LYS A 26 -12.47 4.18 22.37
CA LYS A 26 -11.28 4.76 22.97
C LYS A 26 -10.53 5.55 21.90
N GLY A 27 -10.55 6.87 22.04
CA GLY A 27 -9.92 7.81 21.13
C GLY A 27 -8.50 7.38 20.82
N GLU A 28 -8.29 6.90 19.59
CA GLU A 28 -6.96 6.64 19.08
C GLU A 28 -6.19 7.97 19.12
N HIS A 29 -5.11 7.99 19.90
CA HIS A 29 -4.12 9.05 19.84
C HIS A 29 -3.72 9.22 18.37
N LYS A 30 -4.20 10.31 17.75
CA LYS A 30 -3.75 10.76 16.42
C LYS A 30 -2.30 11.20 16.53
N ILE A 31 -1.40 10.22 16.55
CA ILE A 31 -0.01 10.46 16.18
C ILE A 31 -0.11 10.97 14.75
N ALA A 32 0.23 12.24 14.54
CA ALA A 32 0.39 12.83 13.22
C ALA A 32 1.62 12.21 12.55
N SER A 33 1.58 10.90 12.30
CA SER A 33 2.64 10.20 11.65
C SER A 33 2.49 10.52 10.17
N ARG A 34 3.51 11.18 9.61
CA ARG A 34 3.71 11.35 8.16
C ARG A 34 3.98 10.00 7.46
N GLY A 35 3.56 8.88 8.05
CA GLY A 35 3.86 7.51 7.68
C GLY A 35 2.61 6.64 7.66
N ILE A 36 2.77 5.45 7.10
CA ILE A 36 1.74 4.42 7.06
C ILE A 36 1.68 3.78 8.46
N PRO A 37 0.51 3.63 9.10
CA PRO A 37 0.38 2.97 10.41
C PRO A 37 1.07 1.61 10.42
N SER A 38 1.60 1.17 11.57
CA SER A 38 2.32 -0.11 11.67
C SER A 38 1.49 -1.33 11.24
N LYS A 39 0.16 -1.26 11.41
CA LYS A 39 -0.77 -2.28 10.90
C LYS A 39 -0.76 -2.40 9.36
N ASP A 40 -0.31 -1.36 8.67
CA ASP A 40 -0.33 -1.22 7.21
C ASP A 40 1.08 -1.10 6.61
N SER A 41 2.16 -1.27 7.41
CA SER A 41 3.54 -1.02 6.97
C SER A 41 4.02 -1.96 5.86
N LEU A 42 3.38 -3.13 5.72
CA LEU A 42 3.20 -3.82 4.46
C LEU A 42 1.69 -3.82 4.20
N TYR A 43 1.21 -3.15 3.16
CA TYR A 43 -0.18 -3.34 2.73
C TYR A 43 -0.29 -4.71 2.06
N LEU A 44 -0.37 -5.74 2.87
CA LEU A 44 -0.85 -7.05 2.49
C LEU A 44 -2.25 -7.19 3.10
N PRO A 45 -3.25 -7.65 2.32
CA PRO A 45 -4.55 -8.00 2.86
C PRO A 45 -4.38 -8.98 4.04
N PRO A 46 -5.34 -9.05 4.99
CA PRO A 46 -5.24 -10.01 6.09
C PRO A 46 -5.12 -11.44 5.54
N TYR A 47 -4.36 -12.31 6.23
CA TYR A 47 -4.05 -13.68 5.77
C TYR A 47 -5.28 -14.48 5.31
N ASN A 48 -6.42 -14.30 5.98
CA ASN A 48 -7.69 -14.98 5.67
C ASN A 48 -8.55 -14.24 4.63
N SER A 49 -8.05 -13.18 4.01
CA SER A 49 -8.79 -12.46 2.99
C SER A 49 -9.01 -13.35 1.75
N PRO A 50 -10.16 -13.19 1.06
CA PRO A 50 -10.41 -13.89 -0.19
C PRO A 50 -9.36 -13.52 -1.26
N GLU A 51 -8.80 -12.31 -1.19
CA GLU A 51 -7.74 -11.82 -2.08
C GLU A 51 -6.46 -12.66 -1.97
N LEU A 52 -6.01 -12.99 -0.74
CA LEU A 52 -4.81 -13.81 -0.53
C LEU A 52 -5.04 -15.30 -0.79
N ARG A 53 -6.22 -15.82 -0.45
CA ARG A 53 -6.59 -17.21 -0.73
C ARG A 53 -6.57 -17.55 -2.22
N ASN A 54 -6.78 -16.56 -3.10
CA ASN A 54 -6.67 -16.76 -4.53
C ASN A 54 -5.23 -16.95 -5.03
N PHE A 55 -4.20 -16.63 -4.24
CA PHE A 55 -2.79 -16.78 -4.64
C PHE A 55 -2.19 -18.14 -4.22
N GLN A 56 -2.87 -18.89 -3.36
CA GLN A 56 -2.41 -20.18 -2.86
C GLN A 56 -3.48 -21.24 -3.04
N ASP A 57 -3.11 -22.40 -3.58
CA ASP A 57 -3.97 -23.57 -3.53
C ASP A 57 -4.00 -24.13 -2.09
N GLY A 58 -4.94 -25.02 -1.77
CA GLY A 58 -5.09 -25.63 -0.43
C GLY A 58 -3.85 -26.34 0.11
N ASN A 59 -2.86 -26.59 -0.77
CA ASN A 59 -1.56 -27.19 -0.46
C ASN A 59 -0.39 -26.18 -0.45
N GLU A 60 -0.65 -24.88 -0.24
CA GLU A 60 0.35 -23.80 -0.22
C GLU A 60 1.11 -23.60 -1.56
N ASN A 61 0.65 -24.20 -2.66
CA ASN A 61 1.25 -24.03 -3.98
C ASN A 61 0.89 -22.67 -4.60
N ILE A 62 1.88 -22.03 -5.24
CA ILE A 62 1.71 -20.73 -5.90
C ILE A 62 0.76 -20.89 -7.08
N THR A 63 -0.34 -20.15 -7.05
CA THR A 63 -1.29 -20.07 -8.17
C THR A 63 -0.74 -19.10 -9.23
N ARG A 64 -0.93 -19.37 -10.54
CA ARG A 64 -0.46 -18.51 -11.65
C ARG A 64 -1.24 -17.19 -11.80
N ASN A 65 -1.86 -16.68 -10.75
CA ASN A 65 -2.64 -15.45 -10.81
C ASN A 65 -1.72 -14.25 -11.01
N ILE A 66 -1.83 -13.62 -12.18
CA ILE A 66 -1.05 -12.46 -12.57
C ILE A 66 -1.75 -11.22 -12.02
N TRP A 67 -1.05 -10.43 -11.21
CA TRP A 67 -1.57 -9.15 -10.72
C TRP A 67 -1.78 -8.18 -11.88
N SER A 68 -2.92 -7.51 -11.87
CA SER A 68 -3.18 -6.36 -12.73
C SER A 68 -2.29 -5.18 -12.32
N ILE A 69 -2.06 -4.26 -13.26
CA ILE A 69 -1.34 -3.01 -12.97
C ILE A 69 -1.99 -2.21 -11.83
N GLU A 70 -3.31 -2.29 -11.71
CA GLU A 70 -4.06 -1.52 -10.72
C GLU A 70 -3.78 -2.03 -9.31
N GLU A 71 -3.65 -3.35 -9.14
CA GLU A 71 -3.25 -3.99 -7.88
C GLU A 71 -1.81 -3.66 -7.51
N VAL A 72 -0.88 -3.71 -8.48
CA VAL A 72 0.52 -3.33 -8.27
C VAL A 72 0.63 -1.87 -7.84
N VAL A 73 -0.10 -0.96 -8.51
CA VAL A 73 -0.10 0.45 -8.14
C VAL A 73 -0.80 0.67 -6.80
N ASN A 74 -1.85 -0.08 -6.48
CA ASN A 74 -2.51 -0.03 -5.17
C ASN A 74 -1.58 -0.48 -4.04
N PHE A 75 -0.72 -1.47 -4.28
CA PHE A 75 0.30 -1.87 -3.31
C PHE A 75 1.29 -0.74 -3.02
N ILE A 76 1.69 0.02 -4.04
CA ILE A 76 2.65 1.13 -3.89
C ILE A 76 1.97 2.38 -3.31
N PHE A 77 0.75 2.68 -3.76
CA PHE A 77 -0.08 3.80 -3.36
C PHE A 77 -1.46 3.30 -2.94
N PRO A 78 -1.66 2.91 -1.67
CA PRO A 78 -2.95 2.38 -1.23
C PRO A 78 -4.06 3.41 -1.44
N LYS A 79 -5.10 3.04 -2.21
CA LYS A 79 -6.27 3.90 -2.49
C LYS A 79 -6.92 4.41 -1.20
N ARG A 80 -6.94 3.58 -0.16
CA ARG A 80 -7.49 3.91 1.18
C ARG A 80 -6.86 5.16 1.79
N TYR A 81 -5.55 5.36 1.59
CA TYR A 81 -4.80 6.46 2.20
C TYR A 81 -4.49 7.59 1.22
N GLN A 82 -4.35 7.27 -0.07
CA GLN A 82 -3.75 8.17 -1.05
C GLN A 82 -4.45 8.08 -2.41
N LEU A 83 -5.78 8.25 -2.43
CA LEU A 83 -6.61 8.11 -3.64
C LEU A 83 -6.07 8.91 -4.84
N LYS A 84 -5.86 10.23 -4.67
CA LYS A 84 -5.34 11.10 -5.74
C LYS A 84 -3.96 10.67 -6.26
N TYR A 85 -3.08 10.19 -5.37
CA TYR A 85 -1.75 9.74 -5.80
C TYR A 85 -1.81 8.40 -6.51
N ASN A 86 -2.72 7.51 -6.11
CA ASN A 86 -3.00 6.26 -6.79
C ASN A 86 -3.49 6.52 -8.23
N GLU A 87 -4.48 7.40 -8.41
CA GLU A 87 -5.03 7.75 -9.74
C GLU A 87 -3.97 8.34 -10.67
N ILE A 88 -3.14 9.26 -10.16
CA ILE A 88 -2.03 9.85 -10.90
C ILE A 88 -0.98 8.79 -11.26
N ALA A 89 -0.62 7.93 -10.31
CA ALA A 89 0.36 6.87 -10.56
C ALA A 89 -0.16 5.86 -11.58
N LEU A 90 -1.44 5.49 -11.50
CA LEU A 90 -2.08 4.52 -12.38
C LEU A 90 -2.19 5.05 -13.81
N SER A 91 -2.63 6.29 -13.99
CA SER A 91 -2.67 6.94 -15.31
C SER A 91 -1.27 7.09 -15.92
N PHE A 92 -0.29 7.50 -15.11
CA PHE A 92 1.10 7.60 -15.57
C PHE A 92 1.70 6.23 -15.95
N MET A 93 1.45 5.18 -15.17
CA MET A 93 1.95 3.84 -15.45
C MET A 93 1.30 3.24 -16.71
N LYS A 94 0.02 3.51 -16.97
CA LYS A 94 -0.64 3.13 -18.23
C LYS A 94 0.04 3.79 -19.42
N LEU A 95 0.33 5.10 -19.34
CA LEU A 95 1.08 5.81 -20.39
C LEU A 95 2.50 5.24 -20.57
N ALA A 96 3.20 4.96 -19.48
CA ALA A 96 4.56 4.43 -19.52
C ALA A 96 4.62 3.02 -20.15
N LEU A 97 3.60 2.19 -19.94
CA LEU A 97 3.48 0.88 -20.59
C LEU A 97 3.22 1.01 -22.10
N GLU A 98 2.37 1.96 -22.50
CA GLU A 98 2.05 2.19 -23.91
C GLU A 98 3.27 2.70 -24.70
N ARG A 99 4.03 3.63 -24.11
CA ARG A 99 5.16 4.29 -24.78
C ARG A 99 6.51 3.59 -24.57
N GLY A 100 6.65 2.81 -23.51
CA GLY A 100 7.88 2.12 -23.11
C GLY A 100 8.94 3.03 -22.48
N THR A 101 9.28 4.13 -23.16
CA THR A 101 10.23 5.15 -22.70
C THR A 101 9.62 6.54 -22.82
N LEU A 102 9.80 7.38 -21.81
CA LEU A 102 9.26 8.73 -21.76
C LEU A 102 10.37 9.75 -21.54
N SER A 103 10.35 10.83 -22.33
CA SER A 103 11.20 12.00 -22.18
C SER A 103 10.61 13.00 -21.18
N GLY A 104 11.46 13.90 -20.67
CA GLY A 104 11.05 14.96 -19.75
C GLY A 104 9.91 15.84 -20.27
N ASP A 105 9.89 16.10 -21.58
CA ASP A 105 8.90 16.98 -22.22
C ASP A 105 7.54 16.30 -22.36
N GLU A 106 7.53 15.00 -22.69
CA GLU A 106 6.30 14.18 -22.72
C GLU A 106 5.67 14.07 -21.33
N ILE A 107 6.49 13.92 -20.28
CA ILE A 107 6.02 13.92 -18.90
C ILE A 107 5.43 15.27 -18.53
N GLY A 108 6.10 16.37 -18.90
CA GLY A 108 5.59 17.73 -18.68
C GLY A 108 4.23 17.96 -19.36
N SER A 109 4.08 17.42 -20.58
CA SER A 109 2.83 17.44 -21.34
C SER A 109 1.76 16.61 -20.65
N PHE A 110 2.06 15.37 -20.24
CA PHE A 110 1.14 14.51 -19.48
C PHE A 110 0.62 15.18 -18.20
N VAL A 111 1.52 15.79 -17.43
CA VAL A 111 1.18 16.48 -16.17
C VAL A 111 0.24 17.66 -16.45
N SER A 112 0.51 18.41 -17.51
CA SER A 112 -0.29 19.59 -17.88
C SER A 112 -1.67 19.20 -18.45
N SER A 113 -1.73 18.20 -19.35
CA SER A 113 -2.96 17.75 -19.99
C SER A 113 -3.95 17.10 -19.03
N ASN A 114 -3.47 16.44 -17.97
CA ASN A 114 -4.33 15.81 -16.96
C ASN A 114 -4.63 16.74 -15.77
N GLY A 115 -4.24 18.03 -15.82
CA GLY A 115 -4.48 18.97 -14.72
C GLY A 115 -3.76 18.61 -13.42
N ILE A 116 -2.63 17.88 -13.50
CA ILE A 116 -1.90 17.42 -12.33
C ILE A 116 -0.93 18.52 -11.87
N SER A 117 -0.87 18.77 -10.56
CA SER A 117 0.14 19.67 -10.02
C SER A 117 1.55 19.11 -10.23
N LYS A 118 2.43 19.90 -10.84
CA LYS A 118 3.86 19.58 -11.02
C LYS A 118 4.50 19.18 -9.68
N ALA A 119 4.17 19.88 -8.60
CA ALA A 119 4.70 19.57 -7.28
C ALA A 119 4.26 18.17 -6.80
N THR A 120 2.99 17.80 -7.01
CA THR A 120 2.49 16.47 -6.64
C THR A 120 3.20 15.37 -7.41
N PHE A 121 3.31 15.52 -8.73
CA PHE A 121 3.93 14.49 -9.57
C PHE A 121 5.43 14.35 -9.29
N TYR A 122 6.20 15.43 -9.39
CA TYR A 122 7.66 15.39 -9.30
C TYR A 122 8.19 15.20 -7.87
N ASN A 123 7.43 15.59 -6.83
CA ASN A 123 7.90 15.47 -5.44
C ASN A 123 7.33 14.24 -4.71
N ARG A 124 6.16 13.75 -5.10
CA ARG A 124 5.49 12.64 -4.40
C ARG A 124 5.43 11.37 -5.23
N VAL A 125 4.79 11.43 -6.40
CA VAL A 125 4.49 10.23 -7.19
C VAL A 125 5.76 9.65 -7.85
N LEU A 126 6.43 10.46 -8.67
CA LEU A 126 7.60 10.01 -9.41
C LEU A 126 8.76 9.53 -8.51
N PRO A 127 9.14 10.25 -7.43
CA PRO A 127 10.20 9.78 -6.55
C PRO A 127 9.86 8.46 -5.86
N ARG A 128 8.59 8.21 -5.53
CA ARG A 128 8.17 6.95 -4.90
C ARG A 128 8.21 5.79 -5.90
N LEU A 129 7.73 5.98 -7.12
CA LEU A 129 7.85 4.97 -8.19
C LEU A 129 9.31 4.62 -8.51
N LYS A 130 10.19 5.64 -8.53
CA LYS A 130 11.64 5.45 -8.67
C LYS A 130 12.24 4.70 -7.47
N ARG A 131 11.89 5.09 -6.24
CA ARG A 131 12.43 4.49 -5.00
C ARG A 131 12.08 3.02 -4.88
N VAL A 132 10.85 2.66 -5.23
CA VAL A 132 10.37 1.28 -5.23
C VAL A 132 11.01 0.46 -6.36
N GLY A 133 11.56 1.12 -7.38
CA GLY A 133 12.29 0.46 -8.46
C GLY A 133 11.39 -0.03 -9.60
N VAL A 134 10.19 0.54 -9.73
CA VAL A 134 9.30 0.30 -10.88
C VAL A 134 9.77 1.10 -12.10
N LEU A 135 10.39 2.25 -11.86
CA LEU A 135 10.90 3.14 -12.89
C LEU A 135 12.40 3.36 -12.73
N LYS A 136 13.10 3.40 -13.87
CA LYS A 136 14.48 3.89 -13.97
C LYS A 136 14.44 5.31 -14.53
N VAL A 137 15.12 6.22 -13.85
CA VAL A 137 15.22 7.62 -14.28
C VAL A 137 16.68 7.93 -14.56
N GLU A 138 16.97 8.22 -15.82
CA GLU A 138 18.30 8.58 -16.30
C GLU A 138 18.34 10.06 -16.64
N ARG A 139 19.49 10.69 -16.39
CA ARG A 139 19.75 12.08 -16.79
C ARG A 139 21.05 12.07 -17.57
N GLN A 140 20.97 12.38 -18.85
CA GLN A 140 22.17 12.53 -19.66
C GLN A 140 22.70 13.96 -19.46
N THR A 141 24.01 14.10 -19.22
CA THR A 141 24.67 15.41 -19.28
C THR A 141 25.22 15.59 -20.68
N ILE A 142 24.44 16.25 -21.54
CA ILE A 142 24.94 16.66 -22.85
C ILE A 142 25.68 17.98 -22.60
N ILE A 143 27.00 17.99 -22.79
CA ILE A 143 27.77 19.23 -22.83
C ILE A 143 27.54 19.78 -24.25
N ALA A 144 26.52 20.60 -24.40
CA ALA A 144 26.33 21.34 -25.65
C ALA A 144 27.51 22.33 -25.77
N LEU A 145 28.45 22.04 -26.67
CA LEU A 145 29.61 22.89 -26.94
C LEU A 145 29.22 24.33 -27.32
N GLU A 146 27.99 24.54 -27.82
CA GLU A 146 27.50 25.82 -28.33
C GLU A 146 26.66 26.63 -27.33
N SER A 147 26.21 26.03 -26.23
CA SER A 147 25.34 26.72 -25.26
C SER A 147 25.89 26.59 -23.85
N LYS A 148 26.27 27.72 -23.25
CA LYS A 148 26.76 27.82 -21.86
C LYS A 148 25.72 27.37 -20.79
N ARG A 149 24.56 26.83 -21.18
CA ARG A 149 23.56 26.26 -20.27
C ARG A 149 23.68 24.73 -20.22
N LYS A 150 23.87 24.21 -19.00
CA LYS A 150 23.86 22.77 -18.71
C LYS A 150 22.45 22.22 -18.94
N PHE A 151 22.18 21.68 -20.11
CA PHE A 151 20.94 20.95 -20.40
C PHE A 151 21.08 19.50 -19.92
N ARG A 152 20.10 19.00 -19.17
CA ARG A 152 20.11 17.65 -18.60
C ARG A 152 18.77 16.97 -18.93
N PRO A 153 18.62 16.44 -20.15
CA PRO A 153 17.41 15.73 -20.52
C PRO A 153 17.19 14.54 -19.58
N MET A 154 15.95 14.39 -19.14
CA MET A 154 15.51 13.29 -18.29
C MET A 154 14.80 12.27 -19.16
N THR A 155 15.20 11.00 -19.01
CA THR A 155 14.53 9.88 -19.66
C THR A 155 14.07 8.91 -18.58
N ILE A 156 12.83 8.43 -18.70
CA ILE A 156 12.22 7.46 -17.80
C ILE A 156 11.93 6.19 -18.58
N SER A 157 12.33 5.06 -18.02
CA SER A 157 12.03 3.73 -18.55
C SER A 157 11.47 2.82 -17.46
N LEU A 158 10.74 1.79 -17.87
CA LEU A 158 10.24 0.76 -16.96
C LEU A 158 11.40 -0.11 -16.46
N SER A 159 11.34 -0.51 -15.19
CA SER A 159 12.37 -1.32 -14.57
C SER A 159 11.81 -2.64 -14.02
N LYS A 160 12.62 -3.70 -14.13
CA LYS A 160 12.34 -5.02 -13.53
C LYS A 160 12.83 -5.13 -12.07
N THR A 161 13.51 -4.10 -11.55
CA THR A 161 14.13 -4.12 -10.21
C THR A 161 13.12 -4.42 -9.11
N PHE A 162 11.94 -3.81 -9.16
CA PHE A 162 10.88 -4.05 -8.19
C PHE A 162 10.47 -5.53 -8.11
N GLY A 163 10.18 -6.14 -9.26
CA GLY A 163 9.81 -7.56 -9.33
C GLY A 163 10.93 -8.47 -8.82
N ASN A 164 12.16 -8.25 -9.28
CA ASN A 164 13.32 -9.04 -8.84
C ASN A 164 13.53 -8.95 -7.31
N TYR A 165 13.29 -7.79 -6.72
CA TYR A 165 13.42 -7.59 -5.27
C TYR A 165 12.36 -8.38 -4.50
N LEU A 166 11.10 -8.32 -4.93
CA LEU A 166 10.02 -9.07 -4.28
C LEU A 166 10.17 -10.59 -4.44
N THR A 167 10.56 -11.06 -5.63
CA THR A 167 10.85 -12.48 -5.85
C THR A 167 11.95 -12.95 -4.90
N LYS A 168 13.03 -12.19 -4.77
CA LYS A 168 14.12 -12.52 -3.85
C LYS A 168 13.67 -12.59 -2.39
N ILE A 169 12.80 -11.67 -1.96
CA ILE A 169 12.21 -11.71 -0.61
C ILE A 169 11.36 -12.98 -0.42
N GLY A 170 10.49 -13.29 -1.39
CA GLY A 170 9.63 -14.48 -1.36
C GLY A 170 10.45 -15.76 -1.29
N ASP A 171 11.40 -15.94 -2.21
CA ASP A 171 12.26 -17.13 -2.26
C ASP A 171 13.08 -17.30 -0.98
N SER A 172 13.61 -16.19 -0.43
CA SER A 172 14.38 -16.24 0.82
C SER A 172 13.50 -16.67 1.99
N TRP A 173 12.25 -16.21 2.05
CA TRP A 173 11.33 -16.58 3.12
C TRP A 173 10.93 -18.05 3.03
N LEU A 174 10.62 -18.56 1.83
CA LEU A 174 10.32 -19.98 1.61
C LEU A 174 11.49 -20.87 2.08
N ALA A 175 12.72 -20.52 1.71
CA ALA A 175 13.91 -21.24 2.15
C ALA A 175 14.06 -21.27 3.68
N ILE A 176 13.78 -20.15 4.37
CA ILE A 176 13.82 -20.08 5.84
C ILE A 176 12.75 -20.99 6.47
N VAL A 177 11.54 -21.00 5.91
CA VAL A 177 10.44 -21.84 6.41
C VAL A 177 10.74 -23.33 6.19
N ASP A 178 11.29 -23.70 5.04
CA ASP A 178 11.65 -25.08 4.72
C ASP A 178 12.76 -25.60 5.64
N ASP A 179 13.78 -24.77 5.95
CA ASP A 179 14.82 -25.10 6.92
C ASP A 179 14.24 -25.29 8.33
N ALA A 180 13.33 -24.40 8.76
CA ALA A 180 12.66 -24.52 10.05
C ALA A 180 11.78 -25.77 10.16
N ARG A 181 11.01 -26.11 9.11
CA ARG A 181 10.19 -27.33 9.04
C ARG A 181 11.07 -28.59 9.07
N SER A 182 12.16 -28.59 8.31
CA SER A 182 13.10 -29.71 8.23
C SER A 182 13.78 -29.99 9.58
N LYS A 183 14.20 -28.97 10.32
CA LYS A 183 14.78 -29.11 11.67
C LYS A 183 13.83 -29.79 12.64
N LYS A 184 12.56 -29.37 12.64
CA LYS A 184 11.51 -29.93 13.50
C LYS A 184 11.25 -31.42 13.20
N ASP A 185 11.33 -31.81 11.95
CA ASP A 185 11.16 -33.21 11.54
C ASP A 185 12.37 -34.08 11.93
N VAL A 186 13.59 -33.51 11.90
CA VAL A 186 14.81 -34.19 12.39
C VAL A 186 14.76 -34.38 13.91
N GLU A 187 14.37 -33.36 14.67
CA GLU A 187 14.21 -33.45 16.13
C GLU A 187 13.22 -34.54 16.53
N LYS A 188 12.04 -34.57 15.90
CA LYS A 188 11.02 -35.62 16.14
C LYS A 188 11.49 -37.03 15.80
N ARG A 189 12.43 -37.19 14.85
CA ARG A 189 13.01 -38.49 14.50
C ARG A 189 14.08 -38.93 15.50
N MET A 190 14.77 -37.99 16.13
CA MET A 190 15.78 -38.25 17.16
C MET A 190 15.14 -38.62 18.50
N GLU A 191 14.01 -37.98 18.87
CA GLU A 191 13.25 -38.31 20.09
C GLU A 191 12.55 -39.68 20.06
N LYS A 192 12.36 -40.25 18.87
CA LYS A 192 11.72 -41.58 18.68
C LYS A 192 12.71 -42.74 18.63
N LYS A 193 14.02 -42.47 18.70
CA LYS A 193 15.08 -43.49 18.75
C LYS A 193 15.59 -43.64 20.17
#